data_AF-A0A842Y5K2-F1
#
_entry.id   AF-A0A842Y5K2-F1
#
_cell.length_a   1.000
_cell.length_b   1.000
_cell.length_c   1.000
_cell.angle_alpha   90.00
_cell.angle_beta   90.00
_cell.angle_gamma   90.00
#
_symmetry.space_group_name_H-M   'P 1'
#
loop_
_entity.id
_entity.type
_entity.pdbx_description
1 polymer ?
#
loop_
_entity_poly.entity_id
_entity_poly.type
_entity_poly.pdbx_seq_one_letter_code
_entity_poly.pdbx_strand_id
1 'polypeptide(L)'
;MGQVGIAFVRGLNFFCQNRITAEEMSTLLREIEDDHLHIIDLHRADNIIFEKVGMHYAEVGLRIQMMLQKRFGKEIMVTTRSINTVKGLMKKLDKLDDQNL
;
A
#
# COMPACT_ATOMS: atom_id res chain seq x y z
N MET A 1 20.00 5.17 1.26
CA MET A 1 19.50 4.16 0.30
C MET A 1 18.05 3.90 0.64
N GLY A 2 17.15 4.08 -0.32
CA GLY A 2 15.72 3.88 -0.08
C GLY A 2 15.35 2.41 0.11
N GLN A 3 14.25 2.18 0.80
CA GLN A 3 13.72 0.86 1.10
C GLN A 3 12.33 0.74 0.49
N VAL A 4 12.11 -0.33 -0.27
CA VAL A 4 10.82 -0.59 -0.92
C VAL A 4 9.87 -1.31 0.04
N GLY A 5 8.63 -0.85 0.07
CA GLY A 5 7.54 -1.44 0.83
C GLY A 5 6.27 -1.56 0.00
N ILE A 6 5.30 -2.26 0.57
CA ILE A 6 3.93 -2.33 0.08
C ILE A 6 2.98 -1.88 1.18
N ALA A 7 1.95 -1.14 0.81
CA ALA A 7 0.81 -0.81 1.67
C ALA A 7 -0.44 -1.52 1.13
N PHE A 8 -1.21 -2.11 2.05
CA PHE A 8 -2.50 -2.74 1.79
C PHE A 8 -3.58 -1.89 2.45
N VAL A 9 -4.53 -1.42 1.64
CA VAL A 9 -5.64 -0.58 2.08
C VAL A 9 -6.90 -1.43 2.20
N ARG A 10 -7.56 -1.38 3.36
CA ARG A 10 -8.75 -2.20 3.61
C ARG A 10 -10.03 -1.53 3.13
N GLY A 11 -10.90 -2.30 2.48
CA GLY A 11 -12.32 -1.94 2.32
C GLY A 11 -12.60 -0.88 1.25
N LEU A 12 -11.72 -0.73 0.26
CA LEU A 12 -11.98 0.08 -0.93
C LEU A 12 -12.78 -0.73 -1.95
N ASN A 13 -13.74 -0.08 -2.63
CA ASN A 13 -14.54 -0.68 -3.71
C ASN A 13 -15.34 -1.94 -3.34
N PHE A 14 -15.47 -2.28 -2.06
CA PHE A 14 -16.32 -3.38 -1.60
C PHE A 14 -17.76 -2.92 -1.43
N PHE A 15 -18.72 -3.73 -1.90
CA PHE A 15 -20.17 -3.50 -1.73
C PHE A 15 -20.62 -2.09 -2.14
N CYS A 16 -20.03 -1.55 -3.23
CA CYS A 16 -20.30 -0.21 -3.72
C CYS A 16 -19.94 0.94 -2.75
N GLN A 17 -19.22 0.68 -1.67
CA GLN A 17 -18.73 1.68 -0.72
C GLN A 17 -17.27 2.07 -1.01
N ASN A 18 -16.87 3.26 -0.52
CA ASN A 18 -15.50 3.78 -0.64
C ASN A 18 -14.97 3.69 -2.08
N ARG A 19 -15.81 4.13 -3.03
CA ARG A 19 -15.51 4.02 -4.45
C ARG A 19 -14.35 4.94 -4.81
N ILE A 20 -13.33 4.35 -5.41
CA ILE A 20 -12.16 5.07 -5.89
C ILE A 20 -11.50 4.28 -7.02
N THR A 21 -11.22 4.96 -8.11
CA THR A 21 -10.46 4.42 -9.24
C THR A 21 -8.96 4.41 -8.92
N ALA A 22 -8.18 3.62 -9.67
CA ALA A 22 -6.72 3.63 -9.52
C ALA A 22 -6.13 5.01 -9.86
N GLU A 23 -6.73 5.75 -10.80
CA GLU A 23 -6.32 7.09 -11.19
C GLU A 23 -6.58 8.14 -10.07
N GLU A 24 -7.77 8.10 -9.47
CA GLU A 24 -8.07 8.94 -8.31
C GLU A 24 -7.13 8.61 -7.13
N MET A 25 -6.88 7.33 -6.87
CA MET A 25 -5.94 6.90 -5.83
C MET A 25 -4.52 7.41 -6.12
N SER A 26 -4.03 7.27 -7.35
CA SER A 26 -2.73 7.79 -7.77
C SER A 26 -2.62 9.30 -7.55
N THR A 27 -3.66 10.04 -7.91
CA THR A 27 -3.71 11.50 -7.73
C THR A 27 -3.60 11.89 -6.26
N LEU A 28 -4.34 11.22 -5.37
CA LEU A 28 -4.28 11.48 -3.94
C LEU A 28 -2.93 11.10 -3.33
N LEU A 29 -2.32 10.01 -3.78
CA LEU A 29 -1.04 9.55 -3.26
C LEU A 29 0.12 10.48 -3.64
N ARG A 30 0.03 11.20 -4.77
CA ARG A 30 1.00 12.25 -5.11
C ARG A 30 1.03 13.40 -4.11
N GLU A 31 -0.08 13.67 -3.40
CA GLU A 31 -0.13 14.73 -2.38
C GLU A 31 0.73 14.42 -1.15
N ILE A 32 1.09 13.16 -0.93
CA ILE A 32 1.90 12.73 0.22
C ILE A 32 3.35 12.40 -0.14
N GLU A 33 3.73 12.53 -1.41
CA GLU A 33 5.10 12.32 -1.87
C GLU A 33 6.00 13.48 -1.43
N ASP A 34 7.21 13.15 -1.00
CA ASP A 34 8.26 14.08 -0.61
C ASP A 34 9.63 13.40 -0.73
N ASP A 35 10.71 14.05 -0.30
CA ASP A 35 12.08 13.51 -0.34
C ASP A 35 12.26 12.20 0.46
N HIS A 36 11.28 11.84 1.31
CA HIS A 36 11.29 10.67 2.17
C HIS A 36 10.33 9.56 1.72
N LEU A 37 9.35 9.87 0.87
CA LEU A 37 8.33 8.94 0.41
C LEU A 37 8.01 9.15 -1.07
N HIS A 38 8.20 8.09 -1.85
CA HIS A 38 7.83 8.05 -3.26
C HIS A 38 6.90 6.87 -3.54
N ILE A 39 5.90 7.07 -4.38
CA ILE A 39 4.92 6.06 -4.79
C ILE A 39 5.39 5.49 -6.12
N ILE A 40 5.75 4.22 -6.13
CA ILE A 40 6.32 3.55 -7.30
C ILE A 40 5.20 3.12 -8.25
N ASP A 41 4.20 2.40 -7.72
CA ASP A 41 3.14 1.80 -8.52
C ASP A 41 1.92 1.40 -7.67
N LEU A 42 0.83 1.06 -8.35
CA LEU A 42 -0.43 0.61 -7.78
C LEU A 42 -0.87 -0.71 -8.41
N HIS A 43 -1.16 -1.72 -7.58
CA HIS A 43 -1.94 -2.87 -8.04
C HIS A 43 -3.40 -2.68 -7.63
N ARG A 44 -4.24 -2.35 -8.63
CA ARG A 44 -5.61 -1.83 -8.43
C ARG A 44 -5.58 -0.53 -7.62
N ALA A 45 -6.61 -0.26 -6.83
CA ALA A 45 -6.68 0.96 -6.03
C ALA A 45 -6.24 0.76 -4.56
N ASP A 46 -5.96 -0.48 -4.13
CA ASP A 46 -5.82 -0.83 -2.71
C ASP A 46 -4.45 -1.39 -2.33
N ASN A 47 -3.57 -1.67 -3.30
CA ASN A 47 -2.22 -2.16 -3.06
C ASN A 47 -1.22 -1.17 -3.63
N ILE A 48 -0.42 -0.56 -2.76
CA ILE A 48 0.46 0.57 -3.10
C ILE A 48 1.90 0.15 -2.90
N ILE A 49 2.71 0.25 -3.96
CA ILE A 49 4.16 0.03 -3.90
C ILE A 49 4.83 1.39 -3.68
N PHE A 50 5.72 1.48 -2.71
CA PHE A 50 6.39 2.72 -2.37
C PHE A 50 7.87 2.51 -2.05
N GLU A 51 8.65 3.58 -2.19
CA GLU A 51 9.99 3.72 -1.67
C GLU A 51 9.98 4.70 -0.50
N LYS A 52 10.73 4.37 0.57
CA LYS A 52 10.90 5.25 1.73
C LYS A 52 12.37 5.48 2.08
N VAL A 53 12.70 6.68 2.53
CA VAL A 53 14.04 7.09 2.98
C VAL A 53 13.96 7.70 4.37
N GLY A 54 14.69 7.14 5.34
CA GLY A 54 14.78 7.72 6.69
C GLY A 54 13.52 7.61 7.57
N MET A 55 12.43 7.03 7.09
CA MET A 55 11.18 6.86 7.85
C MET A 55 10.81 5.39 8.13
N HIS A 56 9.91 5.16 9.10
CA HIS A 56 9.39 3.83 9.42
C HIS A 56 8.23 3.42 8.49
N TYR A 57 8.07 2.12 8.23
CA TYR A 57 6.93 1.62 7.43
C TYR A 57 5.58 1.99 8.03
N ALA A 58 5.47 1.99 9.36
CA ALA A 58 4.23 2.38 10.06
C ALA A 58 3.86 3.85 9.78
N GLU A 59 4.85 4.73 9.66
CA GLU A 59 4.64 6.15 9.34
C GLU A 59 4.10 6.32 7.93
N VAL A 60 4.61 5.56 6.94
CA VAL A 60 4.04 5.53 5.58
C VAL A 60 2.57 5.14 5.62
N GLY A 61 2.23 4.09 6.39
CA GLY A 61 0.85 3.63 6.56
C GLY A 61 -0.04 4.72 7.16
N LEU A 62 0.44 5.44 8.17
CA LEU A 62 -0.28 6.55 8.80
C LEU A 62 -0.55 7.69 7.81
N ARG A 63 0.44 8.09 7.00
CA ARG A 63 0.26 9.15 5.99
C ARG A 63 -0.83 8.80 4.97
N ILE A 64 -0.82 7.56 4.46
CA ILE A 64 -1.85 7.07 3.53
C ILE A 64 -3.22 7.05 4.23
N GLN A 65 -3.27 6.56 5.48
CA GLN A 65 -4.51 6.50 6.25
C GLN A 65 -5.11 7.88 6.52
N MET A 66 -4.29 8.88 6.86
CA MET A 66 -4.75 10.27 7.05
C MET A 66 -5.29 10.89 5.75
N MET A 67 -4.60 10.65 4.62
CA MET A 67 -5.06 11.09 3.30
C MET A 67 -6.42 10.47 2.97
N LEU A 68 -6.58 9.15 3.14
CA LEU A 68 -7.82 8.46 2.84
C LEU A 68 -8.95 8.87 3.79
N GLN A 69 -8.62 9.12 5.06
CA GLN A 69 -9.59 9.64 6.02
C GLN A 69 -10.11 11.01 5.61
N LYS A 70 -9.23 11.90 5.12
CA LYS A 70 -9.64 13.20 4.55
C LYS A 70 -10.55 13.02 3.34
N ARG A 71 -10.27 12.05 2.46
CA ARG A 71 -11.07 11.76 1.27
C ARG A 71 -12.46 11.21 1.59
N PHE A 72 -12.56 10.26 2.52
CA PHE A 72 -13.78 9.49 2.78
C PHE A 72 -14.55 9.93 4.03
N GLY A 73 -14.01 10.84 4.84
CA GLY A 73 -14.63 11.30 6.09
C GLY A 73 -14.68 10.26 7.20
N LYS A 74 -13.94 9.15 7.07
CA LYS A 74 -13.88 8.05 8.04
C LYS A 74 -12.54 7.34 7.97
N GLU A 75 -12.19 6.65 9.04
CA GLU A 75 -10.94 5.90 9.10
C GLU A 75 -10.93 4.74 8.09
N ILE A 76 -9.86 4.69 7.28
CA ILE A 76 -9.58 3.59 6.35
C ILE A 76 -8.27 2.94 6.79
N MET A 77 -8.34 1.68 7.23
CA MET A 77 -7.20 0.98 7.79
C MET A 77 -6.17 0.65 6.71
N VAL A 78 -4.90 0.97 6.99
CA VAL A 78 -3.76 0.67 6.12
C VAL A 78 -2.74 -0.17 6.89
N THR A 79 -2.21 -1.21 6.24
CA THR A 79 -1.08 -1.98 6.78
C THR A 79 0.07 -1.95 5.81
N THR A 80 1.28 -1.73 6.31
CA THR A 80 2.50 -1.72 5.51
C THR A 80 3.41 -2.88 5.83
N ARG A 81 4.15 -3.37 4.83
CA ARG A 81 5.17 -4.41 4.98
C ARG A 81 6.38 -4.09 4.11
N SER A 82 7.55 -4.56 4.54
CA SER A 82 8.74 -4.50 3.70
C SER A 82 8.61 -5.44 2.50
N ILE A 83 9.23 -5.10 1.37
CA ILE A 83 9.24 -5.99 0.21
C ILE A 83 9.91 -7.34 0.52
N ASN A 84 10.88 -7.37 1.45
CA ASN A 84 11.55 -8.59 1.88
C ASN A 84 10.60 -9.56 2.59
N THR A 85 9.66 -9.03 3.37
CA THR A 85 8.60 -9.82 3.99
C THR A 85 7.72 -10.47 2.93
N VAL A 86 7.29 -9.69 1.94
CA VAL A 86 6.43 -10.19 0.84
C VAL A 86 7.17 -11.26 0.03
N LYS A 87 8.42 -11.02 -0.36
CA LYS A 87 9.26 -12.00 -1.06
C LYS A 87 9.43 -13.29 -0.25
N GLY A 88 9.57 -13.17 1.08
CA GLY A 88 9.64 -14.33 1.97
C GLY A 88 8.34 -15.13 2.01
N LEU A 89 7.19 -14.47 1.92
CA LEU A 89 5.88 -15.12 1.82
C LEU A 89 5.70 -15.81 0.47
N MET A 90 6.04 -15.14 -0.64
CA MET A 90 5.94 -15.71 -1.99
C MET A 90 6.74 -17.00 -2.12
N LYS A 91 8.00 -17.01 -1.65
CA LYS A 91 8.83 -18.23 -1.64
C LYS A 91 8.23 -19.39 -0.84
N LYS A 92 7.38 -19.11 0.15
CA LYS A 92 6.68 -20.16 0.90
C LYS A 92 5.46 -20.66 0.12
N LEU A 93 4.75 -19.77 -0.58
CA LEU A 93 3.62 -20.13 -1.44
C LEU A 93 4.07 -20.98 -2.62
N ASP A 94 5.14 -20.58 -3.32
CA ASP A 94 5.67 -21.35 -4.46
C ASP A 94 6.02 -22.80 -4.06
N LYS A 95 6.62 -22.98 -2.87
CA LYS A 95 6.92 -24.31 -2.32
C LYS A 95 5.69 -25.15 -1.99
N LEU A 96 4.58 -24.50 -1.61
CA LEU A 96 3.33 -25.21 -1.34
C LEU A 96 2.67 -25.63 -2.65
N ASP A 97 2.73 -24.81 -3.68
CA ASP A 97 2.22 -25.15 -5.00
C ASP A 97 3.00 -26.34 -5.59
N ASP A 98 4.33 -26.36 -5.44
CA ASP A 98 5.20 -27.47 -5.86
C ASP A 98 4.94 -28.80 -5.09
N GLN A 99 4.38 -28.74 -3.88
CA GLN A 99 4.06 -29.92 -3.06
C GLN A 99 2.65 -30.48 -3.28
N ASN A 100 1.79 -29.72 -3.96
CA ASN A 100 0.42 -30.11 -4.28
C ASN A 100 0.26 -30.56 -5.77
N LEU A 101 1.38 -30.76 -6.47
CA LEU A 101 1.53 -31.35 -7.80
C LEU A 101 2.26 -32.71 -7.69
#